data_AF-A0A176ZC89-F1
#
_entry.id   AF-A0A176ZC89-F1
#
_cell.length_a   1.000
_cell.length_b   1.000
_cell.length_c   1.000
_cell.angle_alpha   90.00
_cell.angle_beta   90.00
_cell.angle_gamma   90.00
#
_symmetry.space_group_name_H-M   'P 1'
#
loop_
_entity.id
_entity.type
_entity.pdbx_description
1 polymer ?
#
loop_
_entity_poly.entity_id
_entity_poly.type
_entity_poly.pdbx_seq_one_letter_code
_entity_poly.pdbx_strand_id
1 'polypeptide(L)' 'MALIETTSFSVPAEAGRSASLIAEIKSFWKGFFATAFNPYRPELHYMRGPGPAWRAKHGMDTPIRLKPRDL' A
#
# COMPACT_ATOMS: atom_id res chain seq x y z
N MET A 1 53.06 14.28 34.42
CA MET A 1 52.75 13.79 33.06
C MET A 1 51.57 12.84 33.20
N ALA A 2 50.39 13.20 32.68
CA ALA A 2 49.18 12.38 32.79
C ALA A 2 49.03 11.52 31.53
N LEU A 3 48.91 10.20 31.70
CA LEU A 3 48.81 9.22 30.62
C LEU A 3 47.32 9.05 30.27
N ILE A 4 46.94 9.43 29.06
CA ILE A 4 45.58 9.21 28.56
C ILE A 4 45.47 7.78 28.03
N GLU A 5 44.85 6.90 28.81
CA GLU A 5 44.55 5.54 28.37
C GLU A 5 43.32 5.59 27.45
N THR A 6 43.56 5.40 26.15
CA THR A 6 42.49 5.30 25.16
C THR A 6 41.92 3.90 25.21
N THR A 7 40.84 3.70 25.96
CA THR A 7 40.09 2.45 25.95
C THR A 7 39.14 2.46 24.76
N SER A 8 39.40 1.59 23.78
CA SER A 8 38.50 1.38 22.65
C SER A 8 37.41 0.40 23.07
N PHE A 9 36.16 0.88 23.17
CA PHE A 9 35.01 0.01 23.39
C PHE A 9 34.78 -0.84 22.14
N SER A 10 34.96 -2.16 22.28
CA SER A 10 34.60 -3.11 21.24
C SER A 10 33.08 -3.17 21.12
N VAL A 11 32.58 -2.88 19.91
CA VAL A 11 31.15 -3.08 19.59
C VAL A 11 30.84 -4.57 19.75
N PRO A 12 29.94 -4.96 20.66
CA PRO A 12 29.66 -6.37 20.88
C PRO A 12 29.04 -6.94 19.60
N ALA A 13 29.53 -8.10 19.15
CA ALA A 13 29.03 -8.77 17.95
C ALA A 13 27.51 -9.07 17.99
N GLU A 14 26.92 -9.10 19.18
CA GLU A 14 25.46 -9.16 19.42
C GLU A 14 24.69 -7.96 18.84
N ALA A 15 25.31 -6.78 18.81
CA ALA A 15 24.69 -5.57 18.25
C ALA A 15 24.38 -5.72 16.76
N GLY A 16 25.16 -6.52 16.02
CA GLY A 16 24.92 -6.81 14.61
C GLY A 16 23.68 -7.67 14.39
N ARG A 17 23.44 -8.68 15.24
CA ARG A 17 22.24 -9.53 15.17
C ARG A 17 20.97 -8.78 15.53
N SER A 18 21.02 -8.00 16.62
CA SER A 18 19.87 -7.21 17.03
C SER A 18 19.55 -6.09 16.03
N ALA A 19 20.57 -5.43 15.47
CA ALA A 19 20.39 -4.47 14.38
C ALA A 19 19.79 -5.12 13.11
N SER A 20 20.21 -6.35 12.77
CA SER A 20 19.63 -7.10 11.65
C SER A 20 18.16 -7.44 11.88
N LEU A 21 17.78 -7.92 13.06
CA LEU A 21 16.39 -8.22 13.42
C LEU A 21 15.52 -6.95 13.40
N ILE A 22 16.01 -5.83 13.93
CA ILE A 22 15.30 -4.55 13.90
C ILE A 22 15.11 -4.07 12.45
N ALA A 23 16.12 -4.25 11.59
CA ALA A 23 16.02 -3.89 10.18
C ALA A 23 14.96 -4.73 9.44
N GLU A 24 14.90 -6.03 9.73
CA GLU A 24 13.91 -6.94 9.15
C GLU A 24 12.49 -6.58 9.59
N ILE A 25 12.28 -6.36 10.89
CA ILE A 25 10.99 -5.90 11.44
C ILE A 25 10.58 -4.57 10.80
N LYS A 26 11.50 -3.61 10.69
CA LYS A 26 11.22 -2.32 10.04
C LYS A 26 10.83 -2.47 8.57
N SER A 27 11.48 -3.38 7.85
CA SER A 27 11.16 -3.66 6.44
C SER A 27 9.74 -4.22 6.28
N PHE A 28 9.35 -5.14 7.17
CA PHE A 28 8.01 -5.70 7.22
C PHE A 28 6.95 -4.63 7.49
N TRP A 29 7.15 -3.83 8.55
CA TRP A 29 6.21 -2.75 8.90
C TRP A 29 6.06 -1.73 7.78
N LYS A 30 7.15 -1.36 7.08
CA LYS A 30 7.08 -0.44 5.94
C LYS A 30 6.15 -0.98 4.83
N GLY A 31 6.26 -2.26 4.49
CA GLY A 31 5.37 -2.90 3.51
C GLY A 31 3.93 -2.99 4.00
N PHE A 32 3.75 -3.40 5.27
CA PHE A 32 2.43 -3.51 5.89
C PHE A 32 1.68 -2.18 5.88
N PHE A 33 2.30 -1.08 6.31
CA PHE A 33 1.66 0.24 6.29
C PHE A 33 1.30 0.69 4.87
N ALA A 34 2.17 0.43 3.89
CA ALA A 34 1.90 0.78 2.50
C ALA A 34 0.69 0.02 1.92
N THR A 35 0.49 -1.25 2.31
CA THR A 35 -0.66 -2.06 1.86
C THR A 35 -1.92 -1.78 2.68
N ALA A 36 -1.81 -1.70 4.01
CA ALA A 36 -2.95 -1.52 4.91
C ALA A 36 -3.62 -0.16 4.76
N PHE A 37 -2.83 0.90 4.51
CA PHE A 37 -3.32 2.24 4.28
C PHE A 37 -3.38 2.61 2.80
N ASN A 38 -3.30 1.62 1.89
CA ASN A 38 -3.54 1.87 0.48
C ASN A 38 -5.02 2.26 0.31
N PRO A 39 -5.33 3.47 -0.20
CA PRO A 39 -6.70 3.88 -0.41
C PRO A 39 -7.40 2.88 -1.31
N TYR A 40 -8.45 2.24 -0.80
CA TYR A 40 -9.32 1.42 -1.63
C TYR A 40 -9.85 2.29 -2.76
N ARG A 41 -9.48 1.95 -4.00
CA ARG A 41 -9.93 2.63 -5.23
C ARG A 41 -11.09 1.85 -5.85
N PRO A 42 -12.33 2.12 -5.40
CA PRO A 42 -13.51 1.46 -5.97
C PRO A 42 -13.59 1.70 -7.47
N GLU A 43 -13.13 2.84 -8.01
CA GLU A 43 -13.16 3.13 -9.45
C GLU A 43 -12.52 2.06 -10.35
N LEU A 44 -11.56 1.28 -9.86
CA LEU A 44 -10.98 0.14 -10.59
C LEU A 44 -11.83 -1.14 -10.52
N HIS A 45 -12.64 -1.26 -9.48
CA HIS A 45 -13.43 -2.45 -9.14
C HIS A 45 -14.89 -2.30 -9.60
N TYR A 46 -15.36 -1.07 -9.80
CA TYR A 46 -16.63 -0.75 -10.44
C TYR A 46 -16.46 -0.71 -11.97
N MET A 47 -16.16 -1.86 -12.57
CA MET A 47 -16.14 -2.03 -14.03
C MET A 47 -17.49 -2.44 -14.62
N ARG A 48 -18.59 -2.14 -13.95
CA ARG A 48 -19.91 -2.22 -14.58
C ARG A 48 -20.68 -0.96 -14.24
N GLY A 49 -20.73 -0.05 -15.21
CA GLY A 49 -21.83 0.90 -15.33
C GLY A 49 -23.18 0.17 -15.22
N PRO A 50 -24.29 0.90 -15.11
CA PRO A 50 -25.57 0.37 -14.67
C PRO A 50 -25.88 -1.00 -15.29
N GLY A 51 -25.86 -2.04 -14.44
CA GLY A 51 -26.05 -3.41 -14.88
C GLY A 51 -27.44 -3.63 -15.50
N PRO A 52 -27.68 -4.75 -16.19
CA PRO A 52 -28.98 -5.03 -16.82
C PRO A 52 -30.16 -4.89 -15.86
N ALA A 53 -29.99 -5.29 -14.60
CA ALA A 53 -31.01 -5.15 -13.55
C ALA A 53 -31.30 -3.69 -13.16
N TRP A 54 -30.31 -2.80 -13.25
CA TRP A 54 -30.52 -1.36 -13.04
C TRP A 54 -31.20 -0.73 -14.25
N ARG A 55 -30.80 -1.12 -15.47
CA ARG A 55 -31.44 -0.66 -16.72
C ARG A 55 -32.89 -1.13 -16.86
N ALA A 56 -33.24 -2.30 -16.34
CA ALA A 56 -34.62 -2.76 -16.30
C ALA A 56 -35.53 -1.91 -15.39
N LYS A 57 -34.95 -1.24 -14.38
CA LYS A 57 -35.69 -0.39 -13.43
C LYS A 57 -35.73 1.09 -13.84
N HIS A 58 -34.72 1.56 -14.56
CA HIS A 58 -34.55 2.98 -14.94
C HIS A 58 -34.52 3.20 -16.46
N GLY A 59 -34.97 2.21 -17.23
CA GLY A 59 -34.86 2.19 -18.69
C GLY A 59 -35.50 3.40 -19.37
N MET A 60 -34.77 3.98 -20.31
CA MET A 60 -35.14 5.04 -21.26
C MET A 60 -35.20 6.49 -20.73
N ASP A 61 -35.33 6.73 -19.42
CA ASP A 61 -35.40 8.11 -18.87
C ASP A 61 -34.05 8.70 -18.41
N THR A 62 -33.00 7.88 -18.33
CA THR A 62 -31.66 8.41 -18.03
C THR A 62 -31.00 9.00 -19.28
N PRO A 63 -30.53 10.26 -19.26
CA PRO A 63 -29.97 10.95 -20.43
C PRO A 63 -28.59 10.44 -20.89
N ILE A 64 -28.15 9.27 -20.42
CA ILE A 64 -26.90 8.65 -20.84
C ILE A 64 -27.16 7.91 -22.16
N ARG A 65 -27.31 8.71 -23.22
CA ARG A 65 -27.36 8.28 -24.62
C ARG A 65 -26.02 7.65 -24.99
N LEU A 66 -25.88 6.35 -24.75
CA LEU A 66 -24.83 5.55 -25.34
C LEU A 66 -25.05 5.61 -26.86
N LYS A 67 -24.12 6.29 -27.54
CA LYS A 67 -24.07 6.43 -29.00
C LYS A 67 -24.31 5.05 -29.64
N PRO A 68 -25.30 4.90 -30.54
CA PRO A 68 -25.45 3.67 -31.30
C PRO A 68 -24.13 3.44 -32.03
N ARG A 69 -23.53 2.26 -31.89
CA ARG A 69 -22.51 1.85 -32.84
C ARG A 69 -23.26 1.60 -34.14
N ASP A 70 -22.98 2.44 -35.12
CA ASP A 70 -23.49 2.32 -36.48
C ASP A 70 -23.18 0.90 -36.99
N LEU A 71 -24.23 0.20 -37.42
CA LEU A 71 -24.18 -1.03 -38.22
C LEU A 71 -23.99 -0.67 -39.69
#